data_AF-A0A0C1ZE71-F1
#
_entry.id   AF-A0A0C1ZE71-F1
#
_cell.length_a   1.000
_cell.length_b   1.000
_cell.length_c   1.000
_cell.angle_alpha   90.00
_cell.angle_beta   90.00
_cell.angle_gamma   90.00
#
_symmetry.space_group_name_H-M   'P 1'
#
loop_
_entity.id
_entity.type
_entity.pdbx_description
1 polymer ?
#
loop_
_entity_poly.entity_id
_entity_poly.type
_entity_poly.pdbx_seq_one_letter_code
_entity_poly.pdbx_strand_id
1 'polypeptide(L)'
;MQNSYNHRALLLRSDDNVNLGYVPDLLVDDLASLDLSPENFKVTVSQVNPRPSPIGHRVLCHVQLRWPDGRKPFMSERFAPLG
;
A
#
# COMPACT_ATOMS: atom_id res chain seq x y z
N MET A 1 12.64 6.79 -8.33
CA MET A 1 12.14 8.10 -7.88
C MET A 1 11.76 7.96 -6.42
N GLN A 2 12.40 8.74 -5.54
CA GLN A 2 12.08 8.80 -4.13
C GLN A 2 11.08 9.95 -3.93
N ASN A 3 10.04 9.73 -3.13
CA ASN A 3 9.02 10.76 -2.89
C ASN A 3 9.62 11.89 -2.02
N SER A 4 9.50 13.14 -2.47
CA SER A 4 10.06 14.32 -1.80
C SER A 4 9.27 14.77 -0.56
N TYR A 5 8.00 14.35 -0.44
CA TYR A 5 7.10 14.70 0.64
C TYR A 5 7.11 13.65 1.77
N ASN A 6 7.14 12.36 1.43
CA ASN A 6 7.22 11.28 2.39
C ASN A 6 8.33 10.30 1.97
N HIS A 7 9.46 10.35 2.66
CA HIS A 7 10.63 9.50 2.37
C HIS A 7 10.36 8.01 2.55
N ARG A 8 9.27 7.65 3.26
CA ARG A 8 8.83 6.27 3.52
C ARG A 8 7.75 5.82 2.54
N ALA A 9 7.34 6.66 1.59
CA ALA A 9 6.28 6.31 0.64
C ALA A 9 6.64 5.07 -0.17
N LEU A 10 5.74 4.09 -0.19
CA LEU A 10 5.90 2.85 -0.93
C LEU A 10 5.24 2.98 -2.31
N LEU A 11 6.04 2.87 -3.38
CA LEU A 11 5.57 2.99 -4.75
C LEU A 11 4.99 1.65 -5.23
N LEU A 12 3.75 1.66 -5.73
CA LEU A 12 3.14 0.54 -6.44
C LEU A 12 3.54 0.61 -7.91
N ARG A 13 4.05 -0.51 -8.42
CA ARG A 13 4.49 -0.67 -9.81
C ARG A 13 3.98 -2.00 -10.36
N SER A 14 3.52 -2.00 -11.61
CA SER A 14 3.18 -3.24 -12.31
C SER A 14 4.42 -4.04 -12.70
N ASP A 15 4.22 -5.30 -13.07
CA ASP A 15 5.29 -6.17 -13.58
C ASP A 15 5.97 -5.59 -14.84
N ASP A 16 5.22 -4.84 -15.66
CA ASP A 16 5.72 -4.10 -16.83
C ASP A 16 6.42 -2.77 -16.48
N ASN A 17 6.77 -2.56 -15.22
CA ASN A 17 7.40 -1.37 -14.68
C ASN A 17 6.60 -0.06 -14.77
N VAL A 18 5.27 -0.13 -14.92
CA VAL A 18 4.41 1.06 -14.92
C VAL A 18 4.11 1.48 -13.49
N ASN A 19 4.39 2.75 -13.15
CA ASN A 19 4.06 3.29 -11.83
C ASN A 19 2.55 3.52 -11.71
N LEU A 20 1.91 2.88 -10.73
CA LEU A 20 0.47 2.97 -10.48
C LEU A 20 0.13 4.03 -9.43
N GLY A 21 1.11 4.46 -8.64
CA GLY A 21 0.95 5.43 -7.56
C GLY A 21 1.63 4.96 -6.29
N TYR A 22 1.32 5.60 -5.16
CA TYR A 22 1.85 5.20 -3.85
C TYR A 22 0.78 4.45 -3.06
N VAL A 23 1.22 3.55 -2.18
CA VAL A 23 0.39 3.01 -1.11
C VAL A 23 -0.13 4.18 -0.26
N PRO A 24 -1.39 4.15 0.22
CA PRO A 24 -1.89 5.13 1.17
C PRO A 24 -0.96 5.30 2.38
N ASP A 25 -0.66 6.53 2.75
CA ASP A 25 0.27 6.86 3.86
C ASP A 25 -0.12 6.24 5.20
N LEU A 26 -1.40 5.88 5.39
CA LEU A 26 -1.88 5.19 6.60
C LEU A 26 -1.36 3.75 6.72
N LEU A 27 -1.01 3.10 5.60
CA LEU A 27 -0.52 1.73 5.57
C LEU A 27 1.01 1.65 5.55
N VAL A 28 1.70 2.77 5.34
CA VAL A 28 3.16 2.81 5.19
C VAL A 28 3.85 2.31 6.46
N ASP A 29 3.34 2.67 7.65
CA ASP A 29 3.94 2.24 8.92
C ASP A 29 3.87 0.72 9.10
N ASP A 30 2.72 0.14 8.78
CA ASP A 30 2.49 -1.29 8.85
C ASP A 30 3.34 -2.03 7.81
N LEU A 31 3.27 -1.62 6.54
CA LEU A 31 3.90 -2.33 5.42
C LEU A 31 5.41 -2.18 5.34
N ALA A 32 5.97 -1.03 5.73
CA ALA A 32 7.43 -0.80 5.65
C ALA A 32 8.24 -1.71 6.59
N SER A 33 7.59 -2.33 7.58
CA SER A 33 8.21 -3.25 8.53
C SER A 33 8.13 -4.73 8.13
N LEU A 34 7.48 -5.03 6.99
CA LEU A 34 7.21 -6.38 6.53
C LEU A 34 8.18 -6.83 5.45
N ASP A 35 8.29 -8.15 5.31
CA ASP A 35 8.92 -8.76 4.15
C ASP A 35 7.97 -8.66 2.95
N LEU A 36 8.35 -7.84 1.96
CA LEU A 36 7.58 -7.61 0.73
C LEU A 36 8.09 -8.47 -0.44
N SER A 37 8.80 -9.55 -0.14
CA SER A 37 9.16 -10.58 -1.12
C SER A 37 7.92 -11.23 -1.74
N PRO A 38 7.97 -11.65 -3.03
CA PRO A 38 6.81 -12.22 -3.72
C PRO A 38 6.18 -13.44 -3.04
N GLU A 39 6.95 -14.20 -2.25
CA GLU A 39 6.48 -15.35 -1.47
C GLU A 39 5.60 -14.96 -0.28
N ASN A 40 5.78 -13.76 0.27
CA ASN A 40 5.10 -13.29 1.47
C ASN A 40 4.17 -12.10 1.22
N PHE A 41 4.21 -11.51 0.03
CA PHE A 41 3.45 -10.32 -0.33
C PHE A 41 3.01 -10.36 -1.79
N LYS A 42 1.73 -10.04 -2.03
CA LYS A 42 1.15 -9.97 -3.36
C LYS A 42 0.16 -8.83 -3.44
N VAL A 43 0.24 -8.05 -4.52
CA VAL A 43 -0.76 -7.04 -4.87
C VAL A 43 -1.41 -7.45 -6.17
N THR A 44 -2.73 -7.43 -6.22
CA THR A 44 -3.49 -7.64 -7.45
C THR A 44 -4.42 -6.46 -7.71
N VAL A 45 -4.66 -6.16 -8.96
CA VAL A 45 -5.73 -5.22 -9.34
C VAL A 45 -7.05 -5.97 -9.27
N SER A 46 -7.92 -5.58 -8.34
CA SER A 46 -9.25 -6.18 -8.20
C SER A 46 -10.28 -5.49 -9.10
N GLN A 47 -10.10 -4.20 -9.39
CA GLN A 47 -11.02 -3.43 -10.23
C GLN A 47 -10.31 -2.25 -10.91
N VAL A 48 -10.73 -1.95 -12.14
CA VAL A 48 -10.33 -0.74 -12.88
C VAL A 48 -11.56 0.12 -13.14
N ASN A 49 -11.56 1.35 -12.61
CA ASN A 49 -12.64 2.31 -12.80
C ASN A 49 -12.44 3.09 -14.10
N PRO A 50 -13.43 3.10 -15.02
CA PRO A 50 -13.34 3.84 -16.25
C PRO A 50 -13.46 5.35 -16.02
N ARG A 51 -13.19 6.14 -17.07
CA ARG A 51 -13.52 7.56 -17.07
C ARG A 51 -15.03 7.75 -16.79
N PRO A 52 -15.43 8.79 -16.04
CA PRO A 52 -14.64 9.96 -15.64
C PRO A 52 -13.91 9.84 -14.28
N SER A 53 -13.71 8.63 -13.72
CA SER A 53 -13.09 8.47 -12.39
C SER A 53 -11.71 9.18 -12.30
N PRO A 54 -11.45 9.92 -11.19
CA PRO A 54 -10.16 10.57 -10.94
C PRO A 54 -9.01 9.58 -11.01
N ILE A 55 -7.84 10.02 -11.50
CA ILE A 55 -6.70 9.13 -11.75
C ILE A 55 -6.27 8.32 -10.51
N GLY A 56 -6.28 8.93 -9.33
CA GLY A 56 -5.94 8.24 -8.07
C GLY A 56 -6.96 7.20 -7.61
N HIS A 57 -8.17 7.20 -8.18
CA HIS A 57 -9.25 6.24 -7.88
C HIS A 57 -9.50 5.29 -9.05
N ARG A 58 -8.58 5.19 -10.02
CA ARG A 58 -8.78 4.33 -11.20
C ARG A 58 -8.52 2.86 -10.95
N VAL A 59 -7.70 2.54 -9.96
CA VAL A 59 -7.31 1.16 -9.69
C VAL A 59 -7.63 0.86 -8.24
N LEU A 60 -8.45 -0.17 -8.02
CA LEU A 60 -8.59 -0.78 -6.71
C LEU A 60 -7.63 -1.96 -6.65
N CYS A 61 -6.78 -1.96 -5.63
CA CYS A 61 -5.83 -3.02 -5.37
C CYS A 61 -6.30 -3.88 -4.20
N HIS A 62 -6.05 -5.17 -4.29
CA HIS A 62 -6.14 -6.11 -3.18
C HIS A 62 -4.72 -6.52 -2.77
N VAL A 63 -4.41 -6.40 -1.49
CA VAL A 63 -3.11 -6.77 -0.92
C VAL A 63 -3.26 -8.03 -0.09
N GLN A 64 -2.50 -9.06 -0.42
CA GLN A 64 -2.39 -10.30 0.35
C GLN A 64 -0.97 -10.39 0.90
N LEU A 65 -0.84 -10.69 2.18
CA LEU A 65 0.48 -10.81 2.80
C LEU A 65 0.46 -11.75 3.99
N ARG A 66 1.61 -12.32 4.32
CA ARG A 66 1.80 -13.08 5.55
C ARG A 66 2.05 -12.11 6.69
N TRP A 67 1.11 -12.05 7.62
CA TRP A 67 1.28 -11.20 8.81
C TRP A 67 2.21 -11.87 9.83
N PRO A 68 3.18 -11.15 10.42
CA PRO A 68 4.08 -11.74 11.41
C PRO A 68 3.35 -12.14 12.69
N ASP A 69 3.74 -13.28 13.27
CA ASP A 69 3.18 -13.77 14.52
C ASP A 69 3.38 -12.77 15.67
N GLY A 70 2.36 -12.64 16.52
CA GLY A 70 2.38 -11.75 17.69
C GLY A 70 2.27 -10.25 17.37
N ARG A 71 2.21 -9.85 16.09
CA ARG A 71 1.92 -8.47 15.68
C ARG A 71 0.46 -8.31 15.31
N LYS A 72 -0.06 -7.08 15.39
CA LYS A 72 -1.36 -6.69 14.82
C LYS A 72 -1.16 -5.50 13.88
N PRO A 73 -1.95 -5.41 12.79
CA PRO A 73 -1.95 -4.21 11.97
C PRO A 73 -2.55 -3.03 12.76
N PHE A 74 -2.29 -1.81 12.30
CA PHE A 74 -2.92 -0.60 12.82
C PHE A 74 -2.64 -0.31 14.31
N MET A 75 -1.46 -0.70 14.81
CA MET A 75 -1.08 -0.48 16.22
C MET A 75 -0.43 0.88 16.49
N SER A 76 -0.17 1.70 15.46
CA SER A 76 0.46 3.02 15.64
C SER A 76 -0.47 4.01 16.36
N GLU A 77 0.10 5.05 16.97
CA GLU A 77 -0.65 6.14 17.62
C GLU A 77 -1.67 6.82 16.70
N ARG A 78 -1.46 6.77 15.37
CA ARG A 78 -2.39 7.33 14.38
C ARG A 78 -3.76 6.65 14.39
N PHE A 79 -3.86 5.45 14.94
CA PHE A 79 -5.09 4.67 15.09
C PHE A 79 -5.61 4.66 16.53
N ALA A 80 -5.01 5.45 17.43
CA ALA A 80 -5.54 5.62 18.77
C ALA A 80 -6.96 6.22 18.72
N PRO A 81 -7.86 5.84 19.64
CA PRO A 81 -9.17 6.46 19.75
C PRO A 81 -9.05 7.98 19.87
N LEU A 82 -9.95 8.69 19.18
CA LEU A 82 -10.12 10.12 19.42
C LEU A 82 -10.74 10.29 20.81
N GLY A 83 -9.96 10.87 21.74
CA GLY A 83 -10.42 11.21 23.09
C GLY A 83 -11.39 12.39 23.12
#